data_AF-A0A382Q2C7-F1
#
_entry.id   AF-A0A382Q2C7-F1
#
_cell.length_a   1.000
_cell.length_b   1.000
_cell.length_c   1.000
_cell.angle_alpha   90.00
_cell.angle_beta   90.00
_cell.angle_gamma   90.00
#
_symmetry.space_group_name_H-M   'P 1'
#
loop_
_entity.id
_entity.type
_entity.pdbx_description
1 polymer ?
#
loop_
_entity_poly.entity_id
_entity_poly.type
_entity_poly.pdbx_seq_one_letter_code
_entity_poly.pdbx_strand_id
1 'polypeptide(L)' 'VRSGDEVITTPLTFVATCNAIRYCGADPVFVDVERESLGMCPQSLEKYLVNNAEVRDDGLCWNRNSGKIIRVCLP' A
#
# COMPACT_ATOMS: atom_id res chain seq x y z
N VAL A 1 -2.59 -10.68 5.41
CA VAL A 1 -3.36 -10.16 4.25
C VAL A 1 -4.51 -11.10 4.00
N ARG A 2 -5.71 -10.57 3.76
CA ARG A 2 -6.91 -11.32 3.38
C ARG A 2 -7.65 -10.60 2.25
N SER A 3 -8.63 -11.28 1.66
CA SER A 3 -9.46 -10.68 0.62
C SER A 3 -10.08 -9.36 1.07
N GLY A 4 -10.03 -8.34 0.20
CA GLY A 4 -10.53 -6.99 0.47
C GLY A 4 -9.59 -6.07 1.25
N ASP A 5 -8.42 -6.54 1.69
CA ASP A 5 -7.36 -5.68 2.19
C ASP A 5 -6.68 -4.90 1.05
N GLU A 6 -6.05 -3.77 1.39
CA GLU A 6 -5.12 -3.05 0.53
C GLU A 6 -3.67 -3.33 0.94
N VAL A 7 -2.79 -3.38 -0.06
CA VAL A 7 -1.34 -3.56 0.12
C VAL A 7 -0.61 -2.44 -0.61
N ILE A 8 0.15 -1.63 0.14
CA ILE A 8 0.99 -0.59 -0.46
C ILE A 8 2.21 -1.26 -1.10
N THR A 9 2.51 -0.93 -2.35
CA THR A 9 3.71 -1.36 -3.08
C THR A 9 4.14 -0.30 -4.09
N THR A 10 5.14 -0.60 -4.91
CA THR A 10 5.70 0.34 -5.89
C THR A 10 5.30 -0.03 -7.32
N PRO A 11 5.16 0.95 -8.23
CA PRO A 11 4.91 0.65 -9.65
C PRO A 11 6.18 0.12 -10.35
N LEU A 12 7.37 0.39 -9.80
CA LEU A 12 8.66 -0.08 -10.30
C LEU A 12 9.04 -1.42 -9.63
N THR A 13 8.26 -2.47 -9.90
CA THR A 13 8.51 -3.82 -9.39
C THR A 13 8.24 -4.87 -10.47
N PHE A 14 8.70 -6.11 -10.25
CA PHE A 14 8.33 -7.20 -11.14
C PHE A 14 6.83 -7.54 -11.00
N VAL A 15 6.17 -7.88 -12.11
CA VAL A 15 4.71 -8.14 -12.14
C VAL A 15 4.26 -9.19 -11.13
N ALA A 16 5.13 -10.12 -10.74
CA ALA A 16 4.84 -11.13 -9.74
C ALA A 16 4.41 -10.54 -8.39
N THR A 17 4.93 -9.37 -7.99
CA THR A 17 4.54 -8.68 -6.76
C THR A 17 3.05 -8.34 -6.76
N CYS A 18 2.59 -7.68 -7.83
CA CYS A 18 1.17 -7.33 -7.99
C CYS A 18 0.28 -8.57 -8.13
N ASN A 19 0.75 -9.59 -8.85
CA ASN A 19 0.02 -10.85 -8.99
C ASN A 19 -0.13 -11.56 -7.64
N ALA A 20 0.92 -11.60 -6.83
CA ALA A 20 0.87 -12.20 -5.49
C ALA A 20 -0.15 -11.50 -4.60
N ILE A 21 -0.18 -10.16 -4.61
CA ILE A 21 -1.20 -9.36 -3.90
C ILE A 21 -2.60 -9.75 -4.40
N ARG A 22 -2.79 -9.80 -5.72
CA ARG A 22 -4.09 -10.10 -6.32
C ARG A 22 -4.57 -11.53 -6.07
N TYR A 23 -3.66 -12.49 -6.04
CA TYR A 23 -3.95 -13.90 -5.71
C TYR A 23 -4.42 -14.07 -4.26
N CYS A 24 -4.03 -13.18 -3.34
CA CYS A 24 -4.57 -13.12 -1.99
C CYS A 24 -5.97 -12.45 -1.90
N GLY A 25 -6.53 -12.01 -3.03
CA GLY A 25 -7.78 -11.24 -3.07
C GLY A 25 -7.66 -9.81 -2.54
N ALA A 26 -6.43 -9.32 -2.37
CA ALA A 26 -6.14 -7.96 -1.94
C ALA A 26 -5.89 -7.04 -3.14
N ASP A 27 -5.96 -5.73 -2.90
CA ASP A 27 -5.77 -4.70 -3.92
C ASP A 27 -4.42 -3.97 -3.72
N PRO A 28 -3.58 -3.87 -4.77
CA PRO A 28 -2.34 -3.09 -4.69
C PRO A 28 -2.65 -1.59 -4.71
N VAL A 29 -1.94 -0.86 -3.85
CA VAL A 29 -1.92 0.60 -3.81
C VAL A 29 -0.50 1.04 -4.16
N PHE A 30 -0.37 1.86 -5.20
CA PHE A 30 0.95 2.27 -5.68
C PHE A 30 1.42 3.56 -5.03
N VAL A 31 2.64 3.51 -4.48
CA VAL A 31 3.39 4.68 -4.01
C VAL A 31 4.65 4.83 -4.86
N ASP A 32 5.03 6.08 -5.10
CA ASP A 32 6.15 6.43 -5.97
C ASP A 32 7.51 5.94 -5.43
N VAL A 33 8.50 5.92 -6.32
CA VAL A 33 9.87 5.46 -6.03
C VAL A 33 10.87 6.62 -5.98
N GLU A 34 11.94 6.42 -5.22
CA GLU A 34 13.06 7.36 -5.17
C GLU A 34 13.99 7.12 -6.37
N ARG A 35 14.47 8.19 -7.00
CA ARG A 35 15.23 8.09 -8.26
C ARG A 35 16.60 7.44 -8.06
N GLU A 36 17.22 7.67 -6.93
CA GLU A 36 18.58 7.23 -6.61
C GLU A 36 18.62 5.76 -6.19
N SER A 37 17.71 5.35 -5.30
CA SER A 37 17.66 3.98 -4.78
C SER A 37 16.79 3.05 -5.63
N LEU A 38 15.88 3.60 -6.44
CA LEU A 38 14.82 2.89 -7.16
C LEU A 38 13.84 2.13 -6.24
N GLY A 39 13.97 2.30 -4.92
CA GLY A 39 13.06 1.74 -3.92
C GLY A 39 11.88 2.66 -3.65
N MET A 40 10.94 2.19 -2.82
CA MET A 40 9.81 3.01 -2.38
C MET A 40 10.28 4.32 -1.75
N CYS A 41 9.79 5.46 -2.25
CA CYS A 41 10.17 6.78 -1.74
C CYS A 41 9.54 7.02 -0.35
N PRO A 42 10.33 7.20 0.72
CA PRO A 42 9.80 7.42 2.06
C PRO A 42 8.91 8.66 2.16
N GLN A 43 9.28 9.73 1.45
CA GLN A 43 8.50 10.99 1.42
C GLN A 43 7.15 10.79 0.73
N SER A 44 7.11 10.03 -0.36
CA SER A 44 5.87 9.70 -1.06
C SER A 44 4.97 8.80 -0.21
N LEU A 45 5.55 7.84 0.52
CA LEU A 45 4.82 6.97 1.44
C LEU A 45 4.22 7.77 2.60
N GLU A 46 5.02 8.63 3.24
CA GLU A 46 4.54 9.50 4.33
C GLU A 46 3.39 10.38 3.84
N LYS A 47 3.56 11.04 2.69
CA LYS A 47 2.52 11.89 2.10
C LYS A 47 1.25 11.10 1.80
N TYR A 48 1.36 9.86 1.30
CA TYR A 48 0.21 9.00 1.08
C TYR A 48 -0.51 8.68 2.40
N LEU A 49 0.23 8.23 3.42
CA LEU A 49 -0.36 7.85 4.71
C LEU A 49 -1.03 9.04 5.40
N VAL A 50 -0.42 10.22 5.41
CA VAL A 50 -1.01 11.43 6.02
C VAL A 50 -2.34 11.83 5.34
N ASN A 51 -2.39 11.77 4.01
CA ASN A 51 -3.56 12.21 3.26
C ASN A 51 -4.67 11.17 3.17
N ASN A 52 -4.31 9.87 3.19
CA ASN A 52 -5.22 8.80 2.81
C ASN A 52 -5.47 7.79 3.94
N ALA A 53 -4.62 7.72 4.97
CA ALA A 53 -4.74 6.71 6.01
C ALA A 53 -5.19 7.31 7.36
N GLU A 54 -5.84 6.48 8.17
CA GLU A 54 -6.18 6.77 9.56
C GLU A 54 -6.17 5.49 10.39
N VAL A 55 -5.76 5.59 11.65
CA VAL A 55 -5.96 4.50 12.60
C VAL A 55 -7.29 4.74 13.30
N ARG A 56 -8.20 3.75 13.23
CA ARG A 56 -9.52 3.82 13.87
C ARG A 56 -9.51 3.11 15.23
N ASP A 57 -10.63 3.17 15.94
CA ASP A 57 -10.80 2.61 17.29
C ASP A 57 -10.57 1.08 17.37
N ASP A 58 -10.66 0.38 16.24
CA ASP A 58 -10.33 -1.05 16.13
C ASP A 58 -8.82 -1.33 16.07
N GLY A 59 -7.99 -0.28 16.11
CA GLY A 59 -6.52 -0.36 16.06
C GLY A 59 -5.99 -0.67 14.66
N LEU A 60 -6.83 -0.66 13.63
CA LEU A 60 -6.43 -0.96 12.25
C LEU A 60 -6.20 0.33 11.45
N CYS A 61 -5.33 0.25 10.45
CA CYS A 61 -5.07 1.33 9.50
C CYS A 61 -6.09 1.25 8.34
N TRP A 62 -6.96 2.25 8.25
CA TRP A 62 -8.01 2.35 7.24
C TRP A 62 -7.66 3.40 6.21
N ASN A 63 -7.94 3.10 4.95
CA ASN A 63 -7.92 4.07 3.87
C ASN A 63 -9.21 4.90 3.91
N ARG A 64 -9.07 6.22 4.06
CA ARG A 64 -10.15 7.21 4.10
C ARG A 64 -10.98 7.21 2.82
N ASN A 65 -10.36 6.92 1.68
CA ASN A 65 -11.00 7.01 0.36
C ASN A 65 -11.76 5.73 -0.02
N SER A 66 -11.14 4.58 0.18
CA SER A 66 -11.73 3.29 -0.24
C SER A 66 -12.53 2.61 0.88
N GLY A 67 -12.33 3.02 2.14
CA GLY A 67 -12.89 2.35 3.29
C GLY A 67 -12.33 0.93 3.50
N LYS A 68 -11.19 0.58 2.90
CA LYS A 68 -10.52 -0.71 3.09
C LYS A 68 -9.39 -0.60 4.11
N ILE A 69 -8.95 -1.75 4.60
CA ILE A 69 -7.84 -1.82 5.56
C ILE A 69 -6.53 -1.92 4.80
N ILE A 70 -5.61 -0.98 5.05
CA ILE A 70 -4.24 -1.06 4.59
C ILE A 70 -3.51 -2.02 5.51
N ARG A 71 -3.20 -3.22 5.01
CA ARG A 71 -2.69 -4.31 5.86
C ARG A 71 -1.18 -4.31 6.01
N VAL A 72 -0.48 -3.99 4.94
CA VAL A 72 0.98 -4.08 4.87
C VAL A 72 1.54 -3.17 3.79
N CYS A 73 2.78 -2.74 3.99
CA CYS A 73 3.61 -2.10 2.98
C CYS A 73 4.66 -3.12 2.51
N LEU A 74 4.67 -3.40 1.21
CA LEU A 74 5.57 -4.31 0.53
C LEU A 74 6.39 -3.51 -0.51
N PRO A 75 7.61 -3.06 -0.15
CA PRO A 75 8.44 -2.25 -1.04
C PRO A 75 8.91 -2.99 -2.29
#